data_AF-A0A7C2U3R7-F1
#
_entry.id   AF-A0A7C2U3R7-F1
#
_cell.length_a   1.000
_cell.length_b   1.000
_cell.length_c   1.000
_cell.angle_alpha   90.00
_cell.angle_beta   90.00
_cell.angle_gamma   90.00
#
_symmetry.space_group_name_H-M   'P 1'
#
loop_
_entity.id
_entity.type
_entity.pdbx_description
1 polymer ?
#
loop_
_entity_poly.entity_id
_entity_poly.type
_entity_poly.pdbx_seq_one_letter_code
_entity_poly.pdbx_strand_id
1 'polypeptide(L)'
;MKTPKFFPALLLSFLLLSSGALLALEPQHEKQESKAGHSHAKAEMHGGEVAMTKAHHFEVVWMANHVVVYLYDMNQKPLTAKGVTGVVVFKFKDGKEQKATLTLMEAGKMMEEHPSEHPSEKHAEHPAATEKQAEHPKEGAKPTEHPGEKHEMAHGQMSKAEMEAMHKRMSNQDHLMASVDLENVKEGDVKATFTLKGLPGKGESNATFASKYKMMNMMQHEAGKHEQHH
;
A
#
# COMPACT_ATOMS: atom_id res chain seq x y z
N MET A 1 25.58 -51.02 -45.32
CA MET A 1 26.44 -49.83 -45.42
C MET A 1 25.82 -48.73 -44.56
N LYS A 2 26.46 -48.35 -43.44
CA LYS A 2 26.00 -47.31 -42.50
C LYS A 2 26.96 -46.14 -42.60
N THR A 3 26.45 -44.95 -42.91
CA THR A 3 27.24 -43.71 -42.87
C THR A 3 27.21 -43.11 -41.47
N PRO A 4 28.34 -42.65 -40.92
CA PRO A 4 28.34 -41.90 -39.66
C PRO A 4 28.00 -40.43 -39.92
N LYS A 5 27.11 -39.87 -39.10
CA LYS A 5 26.86 -38.42 -39.05
C LYS A 5 27.90 -37.76 -38.15
N PHE A 6 28.81 -37.03 -38.76
CA PHE A 6 29.69 -36.06 -38.11
C PHE A 6 28.88 -34.78 -37.83
N PHE A 7 28.78 -34.37 -36.56
CA PHE A 7 28.37 -33.01 -36.19
C PHE A 7 29.63 -32.28 -35.70
N PRO A 8 30.06 -31.19 -36.36
CA PRO A 8 31.19 -30.41 -35.88
C PRO A 8 30.73 -29.55 -34.69
N ALA A 9 31.44 -29.68 -33.58
CA ALA A 9 31.38 -28.73 -32.48
C ALA A 9 31.92 -27.39 -32.98
N LEU A 10 31.02 -26.42 -33.20
CA LEU A 10 31.41 -25.04 -33.47
C LEU A 10 31.64 -24.35 -32.13
N LEU A 11 32.91 -24.30 -31.75
CA LEU A 11 33.44 -23.57 -30.61
C LEU A 11 33.40 -22.06 -30.93
N LEU A 12 32.30 -21.38 -30.60
CA LEU A 12 32.18 -19.94 -30.80
C LEU A 12 32.69 -19.19 -29.56
N SER A 13 34.02 -19.06 -29.48
CA SER A 13 34.68 -18.11 -28.57
C SER A 13 34.88 -16.79 -29.31
N PHE A 14 34.02 -15.81 -29.05
CA PHE A 14 34.38 -14.40 -29.23
C PHE A 14 34.08 -13.65 -27.93
N LEU A 15 35.15 -13.57 -27.13
CA LEU A 15 35.34 -12.57 -26.10
C LEU A 15 35.28 -11.18 -26.77
N LEU A 16 34.19 -10.45 -26.55
CA LEU A 16 34.18 -9.00 -26.74
C LEU A 16 34.16 -8.37 -25.34
N LEU A 17 35.37 -8.15 -24.82
CA LEU A 17 35.62 -7.18 -23.76
C LEU A 17 35.28 -5.79 -24.32
N SER A 18 34.02 -5.38 -24.23
CA SER A 18 33.71 -3.95 -24.27
C SER A 18 34.02 -3.37 -22.89
N SER A 19 35.25 -2.91 -22.71
CA SER A 19 35.60 -1.92 -21.69
C SER A 19 34.98 -0.58 -22.10
N GLY A 20 33.66 -0.50 -22.12
CA GLY A 20 32.92 0.74 -22.15
C GLY A 20 32.72 1.14 -20.70
N ALA A 21 33.47 2.16 -20.26
CA ALA A 21 33.31 2.78 -18.96
C ALA A 21 31.82 3.01 -18.68
N LEU A 22 31.25 2.18 -17.81
CA LEU A 22 29.97 2.46 -17.19
C LEU A 22 30.24 3.69 -16.33
N LEU A 23 29.94 4.88 -16.88
CA LEU A 23 29.72 6.05 -16.07
C LEU A 23 28.67 5.63 -15.06
N ALA A 24 29.12 5.28 -13.86
CA ALA A 24 28.30 5.25 -12.69
C ALA A 24 27.77 6.68 -12.56
N LEU A 25 26.62 6.95 -13.19
CA LEU A 25 25.66 7.85 -12.61
C LEU A 25 25.37 7.23 -11.25
N GLU A 26 26.17 7.62 -10.25
CA GLU A 26 25.75 7.55 -8.88
C GLU A 26 24.36 8.21 -8.89
N PRO A 27 23.28 7.47 -8.62
CA PRO A 27 22.03 8.14 -8.36
C PRO A 27 22.37 9.02 -7.18
N GLN A 28 22.33 10.34 -7.39
CA GLN A 28 22.32 11.28 -6.30
C GLN A 28 21.07 10.92 -5.51
N HIS A 29 21.26 10.04 -4.52
CA HIS A 29 20.42 9.91 -3.36
C HIS A 29 20.58 11.26 -2.67
N GLU A 30 19.92 12.27 -3.22
CA GLU A 30 19.55 13.48 -2.51
C GLU A 30 18.94 12.94 -1.23
N LYS A 31 19.69 13.15 -0.14
CA LYS A 31 19.33 12.71 1.20
C LYS A 31 17.94 13.27 1.42
N GLN A 32 16.92 12.41 1.32
CA GLN A 32 15.53 12.79 1.43
C GLN A 32 15.34 13.23 2.88
N GLU A 33 15.65 14.49 3.16
CA GLU A 33 15.45 15.11 4.45
C GLU A 33 13.94 15.12 4.68
N SER A 34 13.49 14.29 5.61
CA SER A 34 12.21 14.45 6.26
C SER A 34 12.22 15.79 7.00
N LYS A 35 12.00 16.89 6.28
CA LYS A 35 11.73 18.19 6.88
C LYS A 35 10.41 18.08 7.64
N ALA A 36 10.55 17.87 8.94
CA ALA A 36 9.47 17.86 9.91
C ALA A 36 8.66 19.16 9.81
N GLY A 37 7.36 19.05 9.55
CA GLY A 37 6.45 20.20 9.56
C GLY A 37 5.08 19.97 8.94
N HIS A 38 4.90 18.96 8.09
CA HIS A 38 3.60 18.61 7.52
C HIS A 38 3.18 17.23 8.00
N SER A 39 1.98 17.11 8.57
CA SER A 39 1.44 15.81 8.97
C SER A 39 1.26 14.93 7.73
N HIS A 40 1.89 13.76 7.71
CA HIS A 40 1.76 12.74 6.65
C HIS A 40 0.58 11.79 6.88
N ALA A 41 -0.26 12.07 7.88
CA ALA A 41 -1.29 11.16 8.35
C ALA A 41 -2.33 10.75 7.27
N LYS A 42 -2.56 11.55 6.21
CA LYS A 42 -3.48 11.14 5.13
C LYS A 42 -2.82 10.36 4.00
N ALA A 43 -1.49 10.32 3.94
CA ALA A 43 -0.75 9.54 2.94
C ALA A 43 -0.32 8.17 3.48
N GLU A 44 -0.51 7.91 4.78
CA GLU A 44 -0.20 6.62 5.45
C GLU A 44 -1.50 5.81 5.72
N MET A 45 -2.55 6.02 4.92
CA MET A 45 -3.85 5.38 5.17
C MET A 45 -3.80 3.85 5.04
N HIS A 46 -2.89 3.34 4.22
CA HIS A 46 -2.70 1.92 4.00
C HIS A 46 -1.51 1.40 4.80
N GLY A 47 -1.12 2.04 5.92
CA GLY A 47 -0.08 1.56 6.83
C GLY A 47 1.32 1.38 6.20
N GLY A 48 1.57 2.01 5.05
CA GLY A 48 2.83 1.93 4.31
C GLY A 48 3.87 2.95 4.75
N GLU A 49 5.05 2.89 4.11
CA GLU A 49 6.08 3.94 4.20
C GLU A 49 5.84 4.98 3.10
N VAL A 50 5.87 6.27 3.45
CA VAL A 50 5.72 7.35 2.46
C VAL A 50 7.08 7.86 1.98
N ALA A 51 7.33 7.75 0.68
CA ALA A 51 8.40 8.44 -0.01
C ALA A 51 7.87 9.70 -0.72
N MET A 52 8.70 10.73 -0.85
CA MET A 52 8.29 12.02 -1.42
C MET A 52 9.28 12.49 -2.48
N THR A 53 8.75 13.11 -3.54
CA THR A 53 9.53 13.92 -4.47
C THR A 53 9.06 15.38 -4.43
N LYS A 54 9.44 16.20 -5.42
CA LYS A 54 9.05 17.61 -5.46
C LYS A 54 7.56 17.81 -5.76
N ALA A 55 6.93 16.84 -6.41
CA ALA A 55 5.55 16.97 -6.92
C ALA A 55 4.59 15.86 -6.45
N HIS A 56 5.11 14.78 -5.83
CA HIS A 56 4.32 13.59 -5.52
C HIS A 56 4.68 12.98 -4.18
N HIS A 57 3.72 12.31 -3.56
CA HIS A 57 3.94 11.36 -2.48
C HIS A 57 3.62 9.94 -2.97
N PHE A 58 4.40 8.98 -2.50
CA PHE A 58 4.28 7.56 -2.83
C PHE A 58 4.19 6.78 -1.53
N GLU A 59 3.05 6.13 -1.28
CA GLU A 59 2.93 5.21 -0.16
C GLU A 59 3.27 3.80 -0.65
N VAL A 60 4.27 3.20 -0.01
CA VAL A 60 4.77 1.85 -0.30
C VAL A 60 4.27 0.90 0.78
N VAL A 61 3.41 -0.03 0.40
CA VAL A 61 2.88 -1.06 1.29
C VAL A 61 3.55 -2.39 0.95
N TRP A 62 4.23 -2.95 1.94
CA TRP A 62 4.91 -4.23 1.81
C TRP A 62 4.03 -5.37 2.33
N MET A 63 3.85 -6.39 1.50
CA MET A 63 3.15 -7.63 1.81
C MET A 63 4.12 -8.81 1.62
N ALA A 64 3.77 -9.99 2.13
CA ALA A 64 4.66 -11.16 2.08
C ALA A 64 5.04 -11.60 0.66
N ASN A 65 4.18 -11.39 -0.34
CA ASN A 65 4.37 -11.86 -1.71
C ASN A 65 4.32 -10.75 -2.79
N HIS A 66 4.14 -9.50 -2.39
CA HIS A 66 4.11 -8.36 -3.31
C HIS A 66 4.35 -7.03 -2.59
N VAL A 67 4.61 -5.99 -3.37
CA VAL A 67 4.63 -4.60 -2.93
C VAL A 67 3.56 -3.82 -3.70
N VAL A 68 2.88 -2.91 -3.00
CA VAL A 68 1.91 -1.98 -3.58
C VAL A 68 2.43 -0.56 -3.46
N VAL A 69 2.21 0.24 -4.51
CA VAL A 69 2.53 1.67 -4.53
C VAL A 69 1.28 2.47 -4.84
N TYR A 70 0.86 3.30 -3.88
CA TYR A 70 -0.20 4.29 -4.05
C TYR A 70 0.40 5.67 -4.37
N LEU A 71 -0.29 6.42 -5.23
CA LEU A 71 0.17 7.72 -5.70
C LEU A 71 -0.71 8.82 -5.11
N TYR A 72 -0.08 9.89 -4.63
CA TYR A 72 -0.77 11.09 -4.14
C TYR A 72 -0.10 12.37 -4.64
N ASP A 73 -0.88 13.45 -4.70
CA ASP A 73 -0.33 14.79 -4.91
C ASP A 73 0.27 15.36 -3.61
N MET A 74 0.86 16.56 -3.69
CA MET A 74 1.41 17.28 -2.53
C MET A 74 0.37 17.62 -1.46
N ASN A 75 -0.93 17.62 -1.80
CA ASN A 75 -2.04 17.80 -0.86
C ASN A 75 -2.54 16.48 -0.26
N GLN A 76 -1.81 15.37 -0.50
CA GLN A 76 -2.18 14.01 -0.10
C GLN A 76 -3.52 13.56 -0.70
N LYS A 77 -3.90 14.11 -1.87
CA LYS A 77 -5.06 13.64 -2.62
C LYS A 77 -4.66 12.44 -3.47
N PRO A 78 -5.42 11.34 -3.45
CA PRO A 78 -5.21 10.20 -4.33
C PRO A 78 -5.09 10.61 -5.79
N LEU A 79 -4.11 10.04 -6.48
CA LEU A 79 -3.94 10.14 -7.93
C LEU A 79 -4.25 8.79 -8.57
N THR A 80 -4.75 8.80 -9.80
CA THR A 80 -4.89 7.57 -10.59
C THR A 80 -3.51 7.04 -11.01
N ALA A 81 -3.34 5.72 -10.99
CA ALA A 81 -2.18 5.05 -11.53
C ALA A 81 -2.30 4.73 -13.03
N LYS A 82 -3.42 5.08 -13.68
CA LYS A 82 -3.65 4.83 -15.11
C LYS A 82 -2.63 5.60 -15.96
N GLY A 83 -2.01 4.88 -16.89
CA GLY A 83 -0.95 5.42 -17.76
C GLY A 83 0.42 5.54 -17.08
N VAL A 84 0.52 5.28 -15.77
CA VAL A 84 1.79 5.20 -15.07
C VAL A 84 2.43 3.84 -15.36
N THR A 85 3.70 3.86 -15.70
CA THR A 85 4.52 2.66 -15.86
C THR A 85 5.71 2.73 -14.93
N GLY A 86 6.26 1.58 -14.56
CA GLY A 86 7.45 1.59 -13.74
C GLY A 86 8.10 0.25 -13.57
N VAL A 87 9.29 0.30 -12.98
CA VAL A 87 10.06 -0.86 -12.57
C VAL A 87 10.49 -0.68 -11.13
N VAL A 88 10.61 -1.80 -10.42
CA VAL A 88 11.21 -1.86 -9.10
C VAL A 88 12.40 -2.81 -9.15
N VAL A 89 13.49 -2.42 -8.51
CA VAL A 89 14.67 -3.25 -8.28
C VAL A 89 14.77 -3.51 -6.78
N PHE A 90 14.56 -4.75 -6.38
CA PHE A 90 14.78 -5.24 -5.03
C PHE A 90 16.23 -5.66 -4.88
N LYS A 91 16.96 -5.07 -3.94
CA LYS A 91 18.30 -5.48 -3.53
C LYS A 91 18.21 -6.16 -2.18
N PHE A 92 18.50 -7.45 -2.15
CA PHE A 92 18.54 -8.26 -0.94
C PHE A 92 19.90 -8.14 -0.27
N LYS A 93 19.94 -8.30 1.04
CA LYS A 93 21.18 -8.23 1.84
C LYS A 93 22.21 -9.29 1.49
N ASP A 94 21.78 -10.43 0.95
CA ASP A 94 22.68 -11.47 0.44
C ASP A 94 23.32 -11.10 -0.92
N GLY A 95 23.02 -9.91 -1.46
CA GLY A 95 23.55 -9.39 -2.71
C GLY A 95 22.72 -9.76 -3.93
N LYS A 96 21.67 -10.59 -3.79
CA LYS A 96 20.77 -10.88 -4.91
C LYS A 96 19.99 -9.63 -5.30
N GLU A 97 19.69 -9.52 -6.60
CA GLU A 97 18.81 -8.50 -7.13
C GLU A 97 17.65 -9.14 -7.88
N GLN A 98 16.45 -8.63 -7.64
CA GLN A 98 15.24 -8.98 -8.40
C GLN A 98 14.68 -7.71 -9.03
N LYS A 99 14.48 -7.74 -10.34
CA LYS A 99 13.79 -6.67 -11.06
C LYS A 99 12.38 -7.11 -11.41
N ALA A 100 11.39 -6.29 -11.12
CA ALA A 100 10.00 -6.51 -11.49
C ALA A 100 9.40 -5.29 -12.18
N THR A 101 8.47 -5.53 -13.10
CA THR A 101 7.62 -4.48 -13.69
C THR A 101 6.46 -4.21 -12.74
N LEU A 102 6.10 -2.94 -12.61
CA LEU A 102 4.90 -2.53 -11.87
C LEU A 102 3.67 -2.64 -12.76
N THR A 103 2.67 -3.37 -12.30
CA THR A 103 1.41 -3.60 -12.99
C THR A 103 0.31 -2.74 -12.38
N LEU A 104 -0.49 -2.10 -13.21
CA LEU A 104 -1.68 -1.37 -12.78
C LEU A 104 -2.74 -2.33 -12.24
N MET A 105 -3.20 -2.05 -11.04
CA MET A 105 -4.38 -2.68 -10.43
C MET A 105 -5.47 -1.62 -10.35
N GLU A 106 -6.55 -1.80 -11.10
CA GLU A 106 -7.66 -0.85 -11.11
C GLU A 106 -8.53 -1.01 -9.86
N ALA A 107 -8.97 0.13 -9.32
CA ALA A 107 -9.93 0.19 -8.24
C ALA A 107 -11.18 -0.65 -8.53
N GLY A 108 -11.66 -1.37 -7.52
CA GLY A 108 -12.92 -2.12 -7.59
C GLY A 108 -12.87 -3.47 -8.33
N LYS A 109 -11.80 -3.80 -9.06
CA LYS A 109 -11.67 -5.12 -9.74
C LYS A 109 -11.22 -6.26 -8.83
N MET A 110 -10.77 -5.97 -7.60
CA MET A 110 -10.25 -6.98 -6.66
C MET A 110 -11.35 -7.70 -5.86
N MET A 111 -12.62 -7.31 -6.01
CA MET A 111 -13.74 -7.85 -5.23
C MET A 111 -14.65 -8.81 -6.03
N GLU A 112 -14.37 -9.05 -7.31
CA GLU A 112 -15.29 -9.78 -8.20
C GLU A 112 -14.98 -11.29 -8.35
N GLU A 113 -13.80 -11.78 -7.96
CA GLU A 113 -13.37 -13.16 -8.30
C GLU A 113 -12.84 -14.02 -7.14
N HIS A 114 -13.30 -13.80 -5.91
CA HIS A 114 -13.35 -14.90 -4.95
C HIS A 114 -14.77 -15.46 -4.94
N PRO A 115 -15.07 -16.53 -5.71
CA PRO A 115 -16.29 -17.28 -5.46
C PRO A 115 -16.21 -17.71 -4.00
N SER A 116 -17.05 -17.11 -3.16
CA SER A 116 -17.24 -17.55 -1.79
C SER A 116 -17.89 -18.93 -1.87
N GLU A 117 -17.10 -19.97 -2.12
CA GLU A 117 -17.51 -21.37 -1.96
C GLU A 117 -17.61 -21.73 -0.46
N HIS A 118 -18.01 -20.77 0.38
CA HIS A 118 -18.64 -21.10 1.64
C HIS A 118 -20.10 -21.39 1.32
N PRO A 119 -20.52 -22.67 1.21
CA PRO A 119 -21.94 -22.98 1.20
C PRO A 119 -22.52 -22.34 2.44
N SER A 120 -23.48 -21.44 2.24
CA SER A 120 -24.29 -20.87 3.29
C SER A 120 -24.87 -22.04 4.08
N GLU A 121 -24.28 -22.33 5.23
CA GLU A 121 -24.86 -23.21 6.22
C GLU A 121 -26.21 -22.57 6.58
N LYS A 122 -27.29 -23.26 6.20
CA LYS A 122 -28.67 -22.83 6.45
C LYS A 122 -28.82 -22.66 7.96
N HIS A 123 -28.62 -21.45 8.45
CA HIS A 123 -29.07 -21.07 9.77
C HIS A 123 -30.59 -21.20 9.77
N ALA A 124 -31.05 -22.21 10.52
CA ALA A 124 -32.44 -22.47 10.78
C ALA A 124 -33.11 -21.21 11.32
N GLU A 125 -34.29 -20.93 10.77
CA GLU A 125 -35.22 -19.89 11.21
C GLU A 125 -35.39 -19.93 12.74
N HIS A 126 -34.97 -18.87 13.42
CA HIS A 126 -35.48 -18.56 14.74
C HIS A 126 -36.81 -17.81 14.58
N PRO A 127 -37.91 -18.28 15.19
CA PRO A 127 -39.21 -17.63 15.06
C PRO A 127 -39.24 -16.29 15.80
N ALA A 128 -39.98 -15.37 15.18
CA ALA A 128 -40.25 -14.02 15.64
C ALA A 128 -40.87 -13.98 17.04
N ALA A 129 -40.24 -13.24 17.96
CA ALA A 129 -40.90 -12.73 19.15
C ALA A 129 -41.40 -11.31 18.86
N THR A 130 -42.72 -11.18 18.79
CA THR A 130 -43.45 -9.92 18.71
C THR A 130 -43.32 -9.18 20.04
N GLU A 131 -42.68 -8.01 20.05
CA GLU A 131 -42.69 -7.11 21.20
C GLU A 131 -43.52 -5.85 20.90
N LYS A 132 -44.45 -5.59 21.83
CA LYS A 132 -45.51 -4.59 21.76
C LYS A 132 -44.95 -3.16 21.80
N GLN A 133 -45.45 -2.32 20.89
CA GLN A 133 -45.46 -0.87 21.06
C GLN A 133 -46.35 -0.49 22.24
N ALA A 134 -45.80 0.32 23.14
CA ALA A 134 -46.57 1.11 24.11
C ALA A 134 -46.34 2.59 23.80
N GLU A 135 -47.44 3.31 23.59
CA GLU A 135 -47.49 4.74 23.34
C GLU A 135 -47.56 5.56 24.65
N HIS A 136 -47.22 6.85 24.50
CA HIS A 136 -47.55 8.04 25.33
C HIS A 136 -46.72 8.37 26.59
N PRO A 137 -46.64 9.65 27.04
CA PRO A 137 -46.94 10.94 26.40
C PRO A 137 -45.84 12.04 26.56
N LYS A 138 -46.19 13.24 26.05
CA LYS A 138 -45.49 14.53 26.01
C LYS A 138 -45.01 15.13 27.36
N GLU A 139 -44.10 16.09 27.16
CA GLU A 139 -43.99 17.42 27.82
C GLU A 139 -43.01 17.61 28.98
N GLY A 140 -42.02 18.49 28.72
CA GLY A 140 -41.63 19.55 29.65
C GLY A 140 -40.40 19.32 30.53
N ALA A 141 -39.23 19.76 30.08
CA ALA A 141 -38.28 20.50 30.92
C ALA A 141 -37.10 21.03 30.07
N LYS A 142 -36.89 22.35 30.16
CA LYS A 142 -35.73 23.08 29.64
C LYS A 142 -34.64 23.06 30.73
N PRO A 143 -33.42 22.55 30.48
CA PRO A 143 -32.29 22.78 31.37
C PRO A 143 -31.43 23.94 30.85
N THR A 144 -31.22 24.84 31.79
CA THR A 144 -30.33 25.99 31.86
C THR A 144 -28.92 25.74 31.31
N GLU A 145 -28.43 26.71 30.54
CA GLU A 145 -27.05 26.83 30.07
C GLU A 145 -26.07 26.92 31.25
N HIS A 146 -25.01 26.10 31.22
CA HIS A 146 -23.79 26.34 31.99
C HIS A 146 -22.59 26.40 31.03
N PRO A 147 -21.86 27.53 30.96
CA PRO A 147 -20.68 27.67 30.14
C PRO A 147 -19.47 27.09 30.91
N GLY A 148 -18.98 25.96 30.42
CA GLY A 148 -17.83 25.28 31.01
C GLY A 148 -17.32 24.18 30.09
N GLU A 149 -17.10 24.49 28.81
CA GLU A 149 -16.40 23.60 27.87
C GLU A 149 -14.94 23.47 28.29
N LYS A 150 -14.70 22.58 29.25
CA LYS A 150 -13.45 21.86 29.34
C LYS A 150 -13.36 21.06 28.05
N HIS A 151 -12.57 21.54 27.09
CA HIS A 151 -12.15 20.76 25.92
C HIS A 151 -11.31 19.58 26.43
N GLU A 152 -11.99 18.53 26.87
CA GLU A 152 -11.44 17.20 26.96
C GLU A 152 -11.06 16.84 25.52
N MET A 153 -9.76 16.84 25.22
CA MET A 153 -9.23 16.29 23.98
C MET A 153 -9.44 14.79 24.02
N ALA A 154 -10.69 14.35 23.86
CA ALA A 154 -11.00 12.98 23.57
C ALA A 154 -10.22 12.61 22.31
N HIS A 155 -9.25 11.71 22.45
CA HIS A 155 -8.57 11.07 21.32
C HIS A 155 -9.67 10.42 20.47
N GLY A 156 -10.12 11.16 19.45
CA GLY A 156 -11.36 10.91 18.75
C GLY A 156 -11.34 9.56 18.07
N GLN A 157 -12.07 8.60 18.64
CA GLN A 157 -12.44 7.41 17.90
C GLN A 157 -13.25 7.89 16.69
N MET A 158 -12.73 7.67 15.48
CA MET A 158 -13.50 7.92 14.26
C MET A 158 -14.83 7.16 14.36
N SER A 159 -15.91 7.82 13.93
CA SER A 159 -17.22 7.17 13.88
C SER A 159 -17.20 5.99 12.91
N LYS A 160 -18.09 5.02 13.11
CA LYS A 160 -18.24 3.87 12.18
C LYS A 160 -18.42 4.33 10.73
N ALA A 161 -19.21 5.39 10.50
CA ALA A 161 -19.44 5.94 9.18
C ALA A 161 -18.17 6.54 8.55
N GLU A 162 -17.33 7.22 9.35
CA GLU A 162 -16.04 7.72 8.88
C GLU A 162 -15.07 6.60 8.57
N MET A 163 -15.01 5.57 9.42
CA MET A 163 -14.18 4.38 9.18
C MET A 163 -14.62 3.63 7.91
N GLU A 164 -15.92 3.46 7.70
CA GLU A 164 -16.46 2.83 6.50
C GLU A 164 -16.19 3.68 5.25
N ALA A 165 -16.37 5.00 5.33
CA ALA A 165 -16.04 5.91 4.24
C ALA A 165 -14.53 5.91 3.93
N MET A 166 -13.68 5.81 4.94
CA MET A 166 -12.23 5.67 4.79
C MET A 166 -11.88 4.33 4.12
N HIS A 167 -12.45 3.22 4.59
CA HIS A 167 -12.24 1.90 3.99
C HIS A 167 -12.66 1.87 2.52
N LYS A 168 -13.82 2.43 2.20
CA LYS A 168 -14.31 2.56 0.83
C LYS A 168 -13.40 3.44 -0.04
N ARG A 169 -12.78 4.48 0.52
CA ARG A 169 -11.81 5.32 -0.21
C ARG A 169 -10.52 4.55 -0.50
N MET A 170 -10.01 3.81 0.49
CA MET A 170 -8.81 2.98 0.35
C MET A 170 -9.01 1.86 -0.68
N SER A 171 -10.15 1.16 -0.63
CA SER A 171 -10.45 0.06 -1.57
C SER A 171 -10.66 0.53 -3.01
N ASN A 172 -10.96 1.81 -3.22
CA ASN A 172 -11.32 2.37 -4.53
C ASN A 172 -10.20 3.19 -5.18
N GLN A 173 -8.95 3.00 -4.75
CA GLN A 173 -7.81 3.67 -5.36
C GLN A 173 -7.05 2.74 -6.31
N ASP A 174 -6.82 3.20 -7.55
CA ASP A 174 -5.90 2.55 -8.47
C ASP A 174 -4.48 2.53 -7.87
N HIS A 175 -3.77 1.44 -8.01
CA HIS A 175 -2.41 1.30 -7.50
C HIS A 175 -1.51 0.52 -8.45
N LEU A 176 -0.21 0.59 -8.19
CA LEU A 176 0.78 -0.22 -8.88
C LEU A 176 1.21 -1.36 -7.99
N MET A 177 1.38 -2.55 -8.55
CA MET A 177 1.79 -3.75 -7.83
C MET A 177 2.99 -4.42 -8.50
N ALA A 178 3.92 -4.95 -7.71
CA ALA A 178 4.95 -5.87 -8.19
C ALA A 178 5.08 -7.07 -7.25
N SER A 179 5.19 -8.27 -7.82
CA SER A 179 5.40 -9.50 -7.06
C SER A 179 6.84 -9.64 -6.58
N VAL A 180 7.00 -10.11 -5.34
CA VAL A 180 8.31 -10.40 -4.71
C VAL A 180 8.06 -11.35 -3.54
N ASP A 181 8.89 -12.39 -3.39
CA ASP A 181 8.77 -13.31 -2.25
C ASP A 181 9.59 -12.77 -1.06
N LEU A 182 8.89 -12.45 0.02
CA LEU A 182 9.42 -11.87 1.26
C LEU A 182 9.06 -12.71 2.50
N GLU A 183 8.46 -13.89 2.33
CA GLU A 183 7.94 -14.72 3.44
C GLU A 183 9.05 -15.07 4.46
N ASN A 184 10.27 -15.29 3.97
CA ASN A 184 11.43 -15.67 4.78
C ASN A 184 12.46 -14.54 4.93
N VAL A 185 12.10 -13.32 4.56
CA VAL A 185 12.98 -12.16 4.59
C VAL A 185 12.73 -11.37 5.87
N LYS A 186 13.80 -10.92 6.54
CA LYS A 186 13.68 -10.05 7.71
C LYS A 186 13.45 -8.60 7.28
N GLU A 187 12.70 -7.85 8.07
CA GLU A 187 12.57 -6.41 7.87
C GLU A 187 13.95 -5.73 7.79
N GLY A 188 14.07 -4.76 6.88
CA GLY A 188 15.32 -4.04 6.61
C GLY A 188 16.34 -4.77 5.73
N ASP A 189 16.19 -6.08 5.50
CA ASP A 189 17.14 -6.86 4.68
C ASP A 189 16.88 -6.72 3.17
N VAL A 190 15.84 -5.98 2.76
CA VAL A 190 15.55 -5.65 1.36
C VAL A 190 15.41 -4.14 1.21
N LYS A 191 16.10 -3.57 0.21
CA LYS A 191 15.90 -2.21 -0.27
C LYS A 191 15.27 -2.27 -1.67
N ALA A 192 14.13 -1.63 -1.87
CA ALA A 192 13.55 -1.44 -3.19
C ALA A 192 13.88 -0.05 -3.72
N THR A 193 14.29 0.03 -4.98
CA THR A 193 14.38 1.28 -5.75
C THR A 193 13.33 1.25 -6.85
N PHE A 194 12.45 2.24 -6.84
CA PHE A 194 11.35 2.39 -7.79
C PHE A 194 11.71 3.44 -8.83
N THR A 195 11.39 3.17 -10.10
CA THR A 195 11.47 4.15 -11.18
C THR A 195 10.14 4.20 -11.90
N LEU A 196 9.43 5.32 -11.77
CA LEU A 196 8.10 5.54 -12.35
C LEU A 196 8.17 6.55 -13.50
N LYS A 197 7.30 6.37 -14.50
CA LYS A 197 7.13 7.25 -15.65
C LYS A 197 5.64 7.47 -15.95
N GLY A 198 5.31 8.60 -16.54
CA GLY A 198 3.93 8.95 -16.89
C GLY A 198 3.12 9.42 -15.67
N LEU A 199 3.78 9.96 -14.64
CA LEU A 199 3.09 10.46 -13.45
C LEU A 199 2.09 11.57 -13.81
N PRO A 200 0.86 11.53 -13.28
CA PRO A 200 -0.15 12.55 -13.55
C PRO A 200 0.11 13.83 -12.76
N GLY A 201 -0.55 14.91 -13.19
CA GLY A 201 -0.52 16.20 -12.50
C GLY A 201 0.44 17.22 -13.10
N LYS A 202 0.63 18.34 -12.40
CA LYS A 202 1.56 19.40 -12.79
C LYS A 202 2.89 19.16 -12.07
N GLY A 203 3.97 18.99 -12.82
CA GLY A 203 5.32 18.81 -12.24
C GLY A 203 6.09 17.68 -12.91
N GLU A 204 6.68 16.82 -12.08
CA GLU A 204 7.55 15.73 -12.51
C GLU A 204 6.73 14.62 -13.19
N SER A 205 7.02 14.30 -14.45
CA SER A 205 6.40 13.16 -15.13
C SER A 205 7.10 11.83 -14.85
N ASN A 206 8.24 11.86 -14.15
CA ASN A 206 9.05 10.70 -13.79
C ASN A 206 9.56 10.87 -12.36
N ALA A 207 9.65 9.78 -11.60
CA ALA A 207 10.20 9.78 -10.26
C ALA A 207 11.12 8.57 -10.05
N THR A 208 12.13 8.74 -9.21
CA THR A 208 12.92 7.62 -8.66
C THR A 208 13.05 7.81 -7.17
N PHE A 209 12.70 6.79 -6.40
CA PHE A 209 12.76 6.82 -4.94
C PHE A 209 13.08 5.42 -4.41
N ALA A 210 13.40 5.31 -3.12
CA ALA A 210 13.69 4.04 -2.48
C ALA A 210 12.90 3.88 -1.18
N SER A 211 12.55 2.63 -0.86
CA SER A 211 11.95 2.23 0.42
C SER A 211 12.66 0.98 0.92
N LYS A 212 12.66 0.78 2.24
CA LYS A 212 13.18 -0.44 2.85
C LYS A 212 12.01 -1.34 3.25
N TYR A 213 12.19 -2.64 3.09
CA TYR A 213 11.18 -3.61 3.49
C TYR A 213 10.87 -3.49 4.98
N LYS A 214 9.61 -3.28 5.29
CA LYS A 214 9.05 -3.23 6.63
C LYS A 214 7.66 -3.86 6.55
N MET A 215 7.44 -4.96 7.26
CA MET A 215 6.16 -5.66 7.20
C MET A 215 5.08 -4.77 7.83
N MET A 216 3.93 -4.70 7.19
CA MET A 216 2.77 -4.05 7.79
C MET A 216 2.35 -4.85 9.03
N ASN A 217 2.42 -4.22 10.20
CA ASN A 217 1.88 -4.82 11.42
C ASN A 217 0.36 -4.60 11.48
N MET A 218 -0.41 -5.49 10.85
CA MET A 218 -1.88 -5.42 10.91
C MET A 218 -2.45 -5.66 12.32
N MET A 219 -1.66 -6.20 13.26
CA MET A 219 -2.15 -6.58 14.58
C MET A 219 -2.12 -5.47 15.65
N GLN A 220 -1.47 -4.33 15.39
CA GLN A 220 -1.35 -3.28 16.42
C GLN A 220 -2.64 -2.51 16.72
N HIS A 221 -3.72 -2.69 15.95
CA HIS A 221 -4.99 -1.99 16.20
C HIS A 221 -5.93 -2.66 17.21
N GLU A 222 -5.70 -3.92 17.61
CA GLU A 222 -6.64 -4.62 18.50
C GLU A 222 -6.19 -4.74 19.96
N ALA A 223 -4.89 -4.65 20.25
CA ALA A 223 -4.38 -4.92 21.60
C ALA A 223 -4.68 -3.83 22.66
N GLY A 224 -5.23 -2.68 22.27
CA GLY A 224 -5.48 -1.56 23.19
C GLY A 224 -6.86 -1.52 23.85
N LYS A 225 -7.79 -2.44 23.55
CA LYS A 225 -9.21 -2.32 23.96
C LYS A 225 -9.65 -3.17 25.15
N HIS A 226 -8.78 -3.99 25.75
CA HIS A 226 -9.21 -4.95 26.79
C HIS A 226 -8.73 -4.69 28.23
N GLU A 227 -8.04 -3.59 28.52
CA GLU A 227 -7.47 -3.35 29.87
C GLU A 227 -8.21 -2.32 30.75
N GLN A 228 -9.41 -1.86 30.38
CA GLN A 228 -10.18 -0.89 31.19
C GLN A 228 -11.56 -1.43 31.65
N HIS A 229 -11.61 -2.64 32.19
CA HIS A 229 -12.77 -3.09 32.97
C HIS A 229 -12.34 -4.09 34.07
N HIS A 230 -11.69 -3.60 35.12
CA HIS A 230 -11.61 -4.28 36.42
C HIS A 230 -11.60 -3.26 37.56
#